data_AF-A0A7T4UKW6-F1
#
_entry.id   AF-A0A7T4UKW6-F1
#
_cell.length_a   1.000
_cell.length_b   1.000
_cell.length_c   1.000
_cell.angle_alpha   90.00
_cell.angle_beta   90.00
_cell.angle_gamma   90.00
#
_symmetry.space_group_name_H-M   'P 1'
#
loop_
_entity.id
_entity.type
_entity.pdbx_description
1 polymer ?
#
loop_
_entity_poly.entity_id
_entity_poly.type
_entity_poly.pdbx_seq_one_letter_code
_entity_poly.pdbx_strand_id
1 'polypeptide(L)'
;MNNVSYETMCFTQLSSNDVRNPFLAIREIFGEDVSAERLQDECWDLITNAFRPHYWMKVKAPLEFYKNYKKMVCLLEAGWLIYNIRPSYMIKGGISESFPHENNIVNASMFNNLDDLNTAYKMLIRLYNNNMLIFYRVDLFEILLAGLNLASEQRESYIGEVLYERYKEINALIQILYTIVIEGKDNEVTKKDMVILKGFENDFLKRGGCLIYDGGLNNVFDHSIKKADLKEVLKASENVLYHDNYWGWNSNPGKVIYYFQQYLFTLEIFWLHWEKVNADSEILNLAWDIPTEEANELRAVSKEDITKPWKYINDKFTTVPLAIWRNNLREWEEAVLSNKEYKFSKSTDFKSLQTFLETLIELADLTDCFPELEKV
;
A
#
# COMPACT_ATOMS: atom_id res chain seq x y z
N MET A 1 10.79 -13.51 20.49
CA MET A 1 10.26 -13.67 19.12
C MET A 1 9.39 -12.45 18.86
N ASN A 2 9.99 -11.38 18.34
CA ASN A 2 9.27 -10.17 17.97
C ASN A 2 9.06 -10.27 16.46
N ASN A 3 8.03 -11.00 16.05
CA ASN A 3 7.53 -10.83 14.68
C ASN A 3 6.94 -9.43 14.66
N VAL A 4 7.63 -8.48 14.03
CA VAL A 4 6.95 -7.31 13.47
C VAL A 4 5.98 -7.90 12.46
N SER A 5 4.74 -8.14 12.89
CA SER A 5 3.71 -8.49 11.93
C SER A 5 3.49 -7.18 11.16
N TYR A 6 3.98 -7.13 9.92
CA TYR A 6 3.56 -6.13 8.95
C TYR A 6 2.12 -6.43 8.50
N GLU A 7 1.30 -6.94 9.43
CA GLU A 7 -0.07 -7.35 9.21
C GLU A 7 -0.79 -6.15 8.57
N THR A 8 -1.35 -6.43 7.39
CA THR A 8 -2.47 -5.72 6.77
C THR A 8 -2.28 -4.29 6.22
N MET A 9 -1.10 -3.65 6.26
CA MET A 9 -0.95 -2.26 5.74
C MET A 9 -0.33 -2.12 4.33
N CYS A 10 -0.63 -3.01 3.38
CA CYS A 10 -0.20 -2.82 1.98
C CYS A 10 -1.34 -2.26 1.12
N PHE A 11 -1.31 -0.95 0.86
CA PHE A 11 -2.36 -0.22 0.14
C PHE A 11 -2.53 -0.67 -1.30
N THR A 12 -3.80 -0.64 -1.73
CA THR A 12 -4.14 -0.87 -3.13
C THR A 12 -3.48 0.17 -4.03
N GLN A 13 -2.86 -0.29 -5.11
CA GLN A 13 -2.31 0.55 -6.17
C GLN A 13 -3.29 0.68 -7.35
N LEU A 14 -4.37 -0.11 -7.36
CA LEU A 14 -5.48 0.05 -8.32
C LEU A 14 -6.23 1.37 -8.11
N SER A 15 -6.52 2.04 -9.22
CA SER A 15 -7.54 3.08 -9.32
C SER A 15 -8.96 2.48 -9.45
N SER A 16 -9.99 3.31 -9.30
CA SER A 16 -11.38 2.88 -9.56
C SER A 16 -11.57 2.40 -11.01
N ASN A 17 -10.83 2.96 -11.97
CA ASN A 17 -10.89 2.49 -13.36
C ASN A 17 -10.24 1.10 -13.51
N ASP A 18 -9.15 0.84 -12.80
CA ASP A 18 -8.47 -0.45 -12.82
C ASP A 18 -9.36 -1.54 -12.20
N VAL A 19 -10.10 -1.22 -11.13
CA VAL A 19 -11.09 -2.14 -10.54
C VAL A 19 -12.21 -2.47 -11.54
N ARG A 20 -12.67 -1.47 -12.31
CA ARG A 20 -13.72 -1.68 -13.33
C ARG A 20 -13.24 -2.50 -14.52
N ASN A 21 -11.96 -2.42 -14.86
CA ASN A 21 -11.38 -3.16 -15.97
C ASN A 21 -9.95 -3.63 -15.68
N PRO A 22 -9.80 -4.74 -14.92
CA PRO A 22 -8.47 -5.25 -14.56
C PRO A 22 -7.68 -5.76 -15.78
N PHE A 23 -8.34 -6.15 -16.87
CA PHE A 23 -7.65 -6.52 -18.11
C PHE A 23 -6.97 -5.32 -18.77
N LEU A 24 -7.61 -4.14 -18.74
CA LEU A 24 -7.03 -2.92 -19.26
C LEU A 24 -5.84 -2.48 -18.40
N ALA A 25 -5.97 -2.53 -17.07
CA ALA A 25 -4.87 -2.19 -16.15
C ALA A 25 -3.61 -3.04 -16.42
N ILE A 26 -3.77 -4.36 -16.59
CA ILE A 26 -2.63 -5.24 -16.91
C ILE A 26 -2.07 -4.95 -18.31
N ARG A 27 -2.94 -4.69 -19.30
CA ARG A 27 -2.51 -4.34 -20.66
C ARG A 27 -1.69 -3.05 -20.67
N GLU A 28 -2.07 -2.05 -19.89
CA GLU A 28 -1.31 -0.79 -19.77
C GLU A 28 0.07 -1.00 -19.13
N ILE A 29 0.19 -1.93 -18.17
CA ILE A 29 1.48 -2.28 -17.54
C ILE A 29 2.44 -2.97 -18.51
N PHE A 30 1.94 -3.92 -19.31
CA PHE A 30 2.73 -4.58 -20.36
C PHE A 30 2.95 -3.68 -21.59
N GLY A 31 2.05 -2.74 -21.86
CA GLY A 31 2.16 -1.85 -23.01
C GLY A 31 2.13 -2.62 -24.34
N GLU A 32 3.08 -2.31 -25.21
CA GLU A 32 3.26 -2.96 -26.53
C GLU A 32 4.35 -4.05 -26.52
N ASP A 33 4.73 -4.54 -25.33
CA ASP A 33 5.79 -5.54 -25.21
C ASP A 33 5.42 -6.86 -25.92
N VAL A 34 6.41 -7.45 -26.59
CA VAL A 34 6.29 -8.74 -27.31
C VAL A 34 6.58 -9.96 -26.44
N SER A 35 7.02 -9.75 -25.19
CA SER A 35 7.21 -10.78 -24.17
C SER A 35 6.98 -10.20 -22.78
N ALA A 36 6.84 -11.06 -21.77
CA ALA A 36 6.78 -10.64 -20.37
C ALA A 36 8.16 -10.27 -19.79
N GLU A 37 9.25 -10.49 -20.54
CA GLU A 37 10.63 -10.46 -20.05
C GLU A 37 11.00 -9.11 -19.44
N ARG A 38 10.61 -7.98 -20.04
CA ARG A 38 10.89 -6.65 -19.47
C ARG A 38 10.34 -6.53 -18.05
N LEU A 39 9.12 -7.02 -17.81
CA LEU A 39 8.49 -6.93 -16.50
C LEU A 39 9.12 -7.92 -15.51
N GLN A 40 9.56 -9.08 -15.99
CA GLN A 40 10.30 -10.05 -15.20
C GLN A 40 11.67 -9.50 -14.77
N ASP A 41 12.39 -8.82 -15.67
CA ASP A 41 13.66 -8.15 -15.38
C ASP A 41 13.47 -7.02 -14.35
N GLU A 42 12.44 -6.21 -14.49
CA GLU A 42 12.12 -5.17 -13.50
C GLU A 42 11.77 -5.76 -12.12
N CYS A 43 11.10 -6.92 -12.08
CA CYS A 43 10.83 -7.65 -10.84
C CYS A 43 12.13 -8.20 -10.23
N TRP A 44 12.99 -8.77 -11.06
CA TRP A 44 14.30 -9.26 -10.64
C TRP A 44 15.19 -8.14 -10.10
N ASP A 45 15.15 -6.95 -10.69
CA ASP A 45 15.87 -5.78 -10.21
C ASP A 45 15.42 -5.38 -8.79
N LEU A 46 14.12 -5.35 -8.50
CA LEU A 46 13.63 -5.09 -7.13
C LEU A 46 14.22 -6.09 -6.12
N ILE A 47 14.21 -7.36 -6.48
CA ILE A 47 14.63 -8.45 -5.60
C ILE A 47 16.15 -8.43 -5.40
N THR A 48 16.93 -8.30 -6.46
CA THR A 48 18.40 -8.23 -6.35
C THR A 48 18.88 -7.02 -5.58
N ASN A 49 18.14 -5.90 -5.59
CA ASN A 49 18.45 -4.73 -4.76
C ASN A 49 18.30 -5.03 -3.27
N ALA A 50 17.34 -5.86 -2.87
CA ALA A 50 17.17 -6.27 -1.46
C ALA A 50 18.38 -7.05 -0.91
N PHE A 51 19.12 -7.76 -1.77
CA PHE A 51 20.30 -8.52 -1.37
C PHE A 51 21.62 -7.76 -1.53
N ARG A 52 21.59 -6.53 -2.06
CA ARG A 52 22.79 -5.74 -2.36
C ARG A 52 22.68 -4.37 -1.71
N PRO A 53 23.25 -4.20 -0.50
CA PRO A 53 23.25 -2.91 0.18
C PRO A 53 23.73 -1.78 -0.74
N HIS A 54 23.02 -0.66 -0.72
CA HIS A 54 23.32 0.54 -1.52
C HIS A 54 23.30 0.36 -3.04
N TYR A 55 22.87 -0.80 -3.58
CA TYR A 55 22.81 -0.99 -5.04
C TYR A 55 21.85 -0.02 -5.71
N TRP A 56 20.82 0.41 -4.98
CA TRP A 56 19.88 1.42 -5.44
C TRP A 56 20.55 2.76 -5.79
N MET A 57 21.72 3.08 -5.21
CA MET A 57 22.47 4.30 -5.53
C MET A 57 23.06 4.32 -6.95
N LYS A 58 22.98 3.20 -7.68
CA LYS A 58 23.35 3.14 -9.11
C LYS A 58 22.30 3.77 -10.01
N VAL A 59 21.07 3.96 -9.53
CA VAL A 59 20.00 4.65 -10.26
C VAL A 59 19.86 6.08 -9.79
N LYS A 60 19.15 6.92 -10.54
CA LYS A 60 19.12 8.37 -10.30
C LYS A 60 18.41 8.76 -9.00
N ALA A 61 17.40 7.99 -8.61
CA ALA A 61 16.55 8.30 -7.47
C ALA A 61 15.87 7.05 -6.89
N PRO A 62 15.65 6.98 -5.57
CA PRO A 62 14.83 5.94 -4.93
C PRO A 62 13.43 5.78 -5.54
N LEU A 63 12.88 6.88 -6.08
CA LEU A 63 11.57 6.91 -6.74
C LEU A 63 11.45 5.89 -7.89
N GLU A 64 12.53 5.58 -8.60
CA GLU A 64 12.49 4.61 -9.70
C GLU A 64 12.14 3.20 -9.19
N PHE A 65 12.77 2.77 -8.10
CA PHE A 65 12.44 1.51 -7.44
C PHE A 65 11.03 1.52 -6.84
N TYR A 66 10.63 2.63 -6.22
CA TYR A 66 9.29 2.72 -5.65
C TYR A 66 8.20 2.64 -6.73
N LYS A 67 8.41 3.23 -7.90
CA LYS A 67 7.51 3.11 -9.05
C LYS A 67 7.43 1.68 -9.58
N ASN A 68 8.57 0.99 -9.66
CA ASN A 68 8.58 -0.43 -10.06
C ASN A 68 7.81 -1.29 -9.05
N TYR A 69 8.00 -1.08 -7.75
CA TYR A 69 7.21 -1.75 -6.70
C TYR A 69 5.70 -1.51 -6.88
N LYS A 70 5.27 -0.25 -7.03
CA LYS A 70 3.85 0.08 -7.22
C LYS A 70 3.27 -0.57 -8.47
N LYS A 71 4.06 -0.65 -9.54
CA LYS A 71 3.69 -1.33 -10.78
C LYS A 71 3.48 -2.84 -10.57
N MET A 72 4.36 -3.50 -9.84
CA MET A 72 4.23 -4.93 -9.50
C MET A 72 3.00 -5.19 -8.63
N VAL A 73 2.78 -4.36 -7.60
CA VAL A 73 1.59 -4.49 -6.75
C VAL A 73 0.32 -4.31 -7.58
N CYS A 74 0.25 -3.27 -8.42
CA CYS A 74 -0.91 -3.04 -9.30
C CYS A 74 -1.18 -4.25 -10.23
N LEU A 75 -0.13 -4.83 -10.83
CA LEU A 75 -0.25 -6.02 -11.66
C LEU A 75 -0.86 -7.21 -10.89
N LEU A 76 -0.37 -7.47 -9.68
CA LEU A 76 -0.84 -8.58 -8.85
C LEU A 76 -2.28 -8.37 -8.37
N GLU A 77 -2.66 -7.14 -8.06
CA GLU A 77 -4.02 -6.79 -7.67
C GLU A 77 -5.02 -6.96 -8.81
N ALA A 78 -4.66 -6.48 -10.00
CA ALA A 78 -5.48 -6.69 -11.19
C ALA A 78 -5.57 -8.18 -11.55
N GLY A 79 -4.47 -8.93 -11.40
CA GLY A 79 -4.45 -10.38 -11.58
C GLY A 79 -5.36 -11.12 -10.61
N TRP A 80 -5.40 -10.67 -9.35
CA TRP A 80 -6.32 -11.19 -8.34
C TRP A 80 -7.79 -10.85 -8.66
N LEU A 81 -8.09 -9.66 -9.19
CA LEU A 81 -9.44 -9.34 -9.67
C LEU A 81 -9.85 -10.27 -10.81
N ILE A 82 -8.95 -10.52 -11.79
CA ILE A 82 -9.19 -11.49 -12.87
C ILE A 82 -9.46 -12.88 -12.32
N TYR A 83 -8.69 -13.32 -11.32
CA TYR A 83 -8.90 -14.58 -10.60
C TYR A 83 -10.29 -14.67 -9.96
N ASN A 84 -10.86 -13.57 -9.47
CA ASN A 84 -12.20 -13.58 -8.87
C ASN A 84 -13.33 -13.58 -9.90
N ILE A 85 -13.10 -13.07 -11.12
CA ILE A 85 -14.17 -12.94 -12.12
C ILE A 85 -14.24 -14.10 -13.12
N ARG A 86 -13.13 -14.65 -13.61
CA ARG A 86 -13.12 -15.51 -14.82
C ARG A 86 -12.81 -17.01 -14.66
N PRO A 87 -12.02 -17.50 -13.69
CA PRO A 87 -11.57 -18.90 -13.74
C PRO A 87 -12.71 -19.93 -13.57
N SER A 88 -13.81 -19.57 -12.93
CA SER A 88 -14.90 -20.52 -12.62
C SER A 88 -15.72 -20.97 -13.83
N TYR A 89 -15.79 -20.19 -14.91
CA TYR A 89 -16.60 -20.53 -16.09
C TYR A 89 -15.79 -20.73 -17.39
N MET A 90 -14.53 -20.27 -17.43
CA MET A 90 -13.65 -20.47 -18.60
C MET A 90 -12.92 -21.81 -18.58
N ILE A 91 -12.76 -22.45 -17.42
CA ILE A 91 -12.04 -23.71 -17.30
C ILE A 91 -12.89 -24.87 -17.81
N LYS A 92 -12.41 -25.54 -18.88
CA LYS A 92 -13.00 -26.79 -19.36
C LYS A 92 -12.38 -27.98 -18.64
N GLY A 93 -13.24 -28.87 -18.12
CA GLY A 93 -12.86 -29.96 -17.22
C GLY A 93 -12.78 -29.45 -15.78
N GLY A 94 -13.34 -30.19 -14.82
CA GLY A 94 -13.27 -29.78 -13.42
C GLY A 94 -11.82 -29.56 -12.98
N ILE A 95 -11.61 -28.73 -11.96
CA ILE A 95 -10.37 -28.72 -11.17
C ILE A 95 -10.40 -30.01 -10.33
N SER A 96 -10.33 -31.15 -11.02
CA SER A 96 -10.39 -32.49 -10.45
C SER A 96 -9.00 -32.83 -9.95
N GLU A 97 -8.51 -32.04 -9.01
CA GLU A 97 -7.41 -32.40 -8.14
C GLU A 97 -7.50 -31.43 -6.97
N SER A 98 -7.87 -31.96 -5.81
CA SER A 98 -7.27 -31.49 -4.57
C SER A 98 -5.76 -31.63 -4.77
N PHE A 99 -5.15 -30.62 -5.38
CA PHE A 99 -3.72 -30.60 -5.64
C PHE A 99 -3.04 -30.74 -4.27
N PRO A 100 -2.19 -31.76 -4.06
CA PRO A 100 -1.67 -32.06 -2.75
C PRO A 100 -0.94 -30.83 -2.20
N HIS A 101 -1.38 -30.40 -1.02
CA HIS A 101 -0.84 -29.27 -0.27
C HIS A 101 0.62 -29.47 0.21
N GLU A 102 1.24 -30.58 -0.17
CA GLU A 102 2.56 -30.99 0.29
C GLU A 102 3.57 -30.72 -0.83
N ASN A 103 4.34 -29.64 -0.64
CA ASN A 103 5.41 -29.12 -1.51
C ASN A 103 4.96 -28.26 -2.70
N ASN A 104 4.50 -27.04 -2.39
CA ASN A 104 4.36 -25.92 -3.34
C ASN A 104 5.72 -25.40 -3.85
N ILE A 105 6.60 -26.28 -4.34
CA ILE A 105 7.75 -25.81 -5.10
C ILE A 105 7.23 -25.46 -6.49
N VAL A 106 7.26 -24.16 -6.79
CA VAL A 106 7.03 -23.66 -8.13
C VAL A 106 8.17 -24.19 -9.02
N ASN A 107 7.94 -25.34 -9.64
CA ASN A 107 8.92 -25.94 -10.55
C ASN A 107 8.88 -25.21 -11.89
N ALA A 108 10.05 -24.79 -12.40
CA ALA A 108 10.17 -24.14 -13.71
C ALA A 108 9.51 -24.96 -14.84
N SER A 109 9.49 -26.28 -14.72
CA SER A 109 8.83 -27.18 -15.68
C SER A 109 7.31 -27.05 -15.75
N MET A 110 6.66 -26.50 -14.71
CA MET A 110 5.21 -26.21 -14.71
C MET A 110 4.84 -25.06 -15.66
N PHE A 111 5.83 -24.29 -16.13
CA PHE A 111 5.63 -23.16 -17.03
C PHE A 111 6.04 -23.42 -18.48
N ASN A 112 6.59 -24.60 -18.76
CA ASN A 112 7.09 -24.94 -20.09
C ASN A 112 5.99 -25.05 -21.16
N ASN A 113 4.70 -24.95 -20.80
CA ASN A 113 3.54 -25.02 -21.70
C ASN A 113 2.47 -23.96 -21.36
N LEU A 114 2.87 -22.74 -20.99
CA LEU A 114 1.94 -21.63 -20.72
C LEU A 114 1.29 -21.04 -21.99
N ASP A 115 1.51 -21.62 -23.17
CA ASP A 115 0.93 -21.16 -24.45
C ASP A 115 -0.59 -21.43 -24.55
N ASP A 116 -1.17 -22.17 -23.59
CA ASP A 116 -2.61 -22.44 -23.51
C ASP A 116 -3.30 -21.57 -22.45
N LEU A 117 -4.30 -20.80 -22.89
CA LEU A 117 -5.11 -19.91 -22.05
C LEU A 117 -5.80 -20.66 -20.88
N ASN A 118 -6.26 -21.91 -21.11
CA ASN A 118 -6.88 -22.71 -20.05
C ASN A 118 -5.86 -23.10 -18.96
N THR A 119 -4.64 -23.44 -19.37
CA THR A 119 -3.51 -23.70 -18.45
C THR A 119 -3.12 -22.45 -17.67
N ALA A 120 -3.11 -21.28 -18.31
CA ALA A 120 -2.85 -20.01 -17.63
C ALA A 120 -3.89 -19.72 -16.52
N TYR A 121 -5.19 -19.88 -16.80
CA TYR A 121 -6.24 -19.70 -15.77
C TYR A 121 -6.17 -20.72 -14.63
N LYS A 122 -5.82 -21.99 -14.91
CA LYS A 122 -5.59 -23.01 -13.87
C LYS A 122 -4.43 -22.62 -12.95
N MET A 123 -3.34 -22.14 -13.52
CA MET A 123 -2.19 -21.68 -12.74
C MET A 123 -2.49 -20.40 -11.94
N LEU A 124 -3.27 -19.48 -12.52
CA LEU A 124 -3.74 -18.28 -11.84
C LEU A 124 -4.50 -18.64 -10.55
N ILE A 125 -5.42 -19.62 -10.61
CA ILE A 125 -6.14 -20.10 -9.42
C ILE A 125 -5.17 -20.63 -8.37
N ARG A 126 -4.24 -21.48 -8.79
CA ARG A 126 -3.28 -22.11 -7.88
C ARG A 126 -2.46 -21.06 -7.12
N LEU A 127 -2.00 -20.02 -7.80
CA LEU A 127 -1.14 -18.99 -7.22
C LEU A 127 -1.89 -17.95 -6.39
N TYR A 128 -3.20 -17.75 -6.58
CA TYR A 128 -4.02 -16.84 -5.77
C TYR A 128 -4.87 -17.53 -4.69
N ASN A 129 -4.90 -18.86 -4.64
CA ASN A 129 -5.65 -19.59 -3.62
C ASN A 129 -5.16 -19.24 -2.19
N ASN A 130 -5.99 -19.45 -1.17
CA ASN A 130 -5.66 -19.20 0.24
C ASN A 130 -5.15 -17.77 0.55
N ASN A 131 -5.71 -16.74 -0.10
CA ASN A 131 -5.39 -15.33 0.15
C ASN A 131 -3.92 -14.93 -0.12
N MET A 132 -3.25 -15.61 -1.07
CA MET A 132 -1.84 -15.36 -1.40
C MET A 132 -1.51 -13.92 -1.82
N LEU A 133 -2.48 -13.14 -2.29
CA LEU A 133 -2.29 -11.72 -2.61
C LEU A 133 -1.70 -10.91 -1.45
N ILE A 134 -2.16 -11.16 -0.21
CA ILE A 134 -1.68 -10.43 0.96
C ILE A 134 -0.18 -10.69 1.17
N PHE A 135 0.23 -11.95 1.05
CA PHE A 135 1.64 -12.32 1.19
C PHE A 135 2.50 -11.75 0.05
N TYR A 136 2.03 -11.77 -1.20
CA TYR A 136 2.79 -11.14 -2.30
C TYR A 136 3.03 -9.65 -2.05
N ARG A 137 2.03 -8.93 -1.55
CA ARG A 137 2.15 -7.49 -1.26
C ARG A 137 3.12 -7.22 -0.12
N VAL A 138 2.99 -7.95 0.99
CA VAL A 138 3.87 -7.80 2.16
C VAL A 138 5.31 -8.12 1.78
N ASP A 139 5.54 -9.25 1.09
CA ASP A 139 6.89 -9.66 0.71
C ASP A 139 7.52 -8.66 -0.27
N LEU A 140 6.78 -8.15 -1.26
CA LEU A 140 7.27 -7.10 -2.16
C LEU A 140 7.59 -5.79 -1.43
N PHE A 141 6.80 -5.43 -0.42
CA PHE A 141 7.06 -4.23 0.38
C PHE A 141 8.32 -4.41 1.22
N GLU A 142 8.49 -5.57 1.85
CA GLU A 142 9.70 -5.91 2.60
C GLU A 142 10.94 -5.94 1.71
N ILE A 143 10.84 -6.49 0.49
CA ILE A 143 11.88 -6.45 -0.55
C ILE A 143 12.25 -5.00 -0.89
N LEU A 144 11.26 -4.14 -1.12
CA LEU A 144 11.48 -2.72 -1.42
C LEU A 144 12.22 -2.02 -0.26
N LEU A 145 11.77 -2.20 0.98
CA LEU A 145 12.36 -1.58 2.16
C LEU A 145 13.80 -2.06 2.40
N ALA A 146 14.06 -3.36 2.22
CA ALA A 146 15.41 -3.90 2.28
C ALA A 146 16.30 -3.30 1.18
N GLY A 147 15.80 -3.21 -0.06
CA GLY A 147 16.53 -2.65 -1.18
C GLY A 147 16.82 -1.15 -1.06
N LEU A 148 15.95 -0.40 -0.38
CA LEU A 148 16.09 1.05 -0.10
C LEU A 148 16.62 1.35 1.31
N ASN A 149 17.11 0.31 1.98
CA ASN A 149 17.96 0.30 3.16
C ASN A 149 17.31 0.60 4.52
N LEU A 150 16.27 -0.15 4.90
CA LEU A 150 15.92 -0.32 6.32
C LEU A 150 16.63 -1.55 6.92
N ALA A 151 17.85 -1.33 7.41
CA ALA A 151 18.58 -2.31 8.21
C ALA A 151 17.90 -2.50 9.58
N SER A 152 17.40 -3.70 9.85
CA SER A 152 17.23 -4.17 11.23
C SER A 152 18.00 -5.48 11.40
N GLU A 153 18.73 -5.62 12.50
CA GLU A 153 19.51 -6.83 12.83
C GLU A 153 18.63 -8.11 12.89
N GLN A 154 17.31 -7.97 12.89
CA GLN A 154 16.34 -9.07 12.86
C GLN A 154 15.86 -9.45 11.44
N ARG A 155 16.10 -8.64 10.41
CA ARG A 155 15.66 -8.92 9.02
C ARG A 155 16.60 -9.82 8.23
N GLU A 156 17.88 -9.92 8.59
CA GLU A 156 18.85 -10.77 7.88
C GLU A 156 18.41 -12.25 7.83
N SER A 157 17.59 -12.73 8.78
CA SER A 157 17.09 -14.11 8.75
C SER A 157 15.84 -14.34 7.89
N TYR A 158 15.07 -13.30 7.54
CA TYR A 158 13.86 -13.40 6.72
C TYR A 158 14.16 -13.29 5.22
N ILE A 159 15.27 -12.60 4.87
CA ILE A 159 15.76 -12.42 3.49
C ILE A 159 16.49 -13.70 3.01
N GLY A 160 15.84 -14.86 3.15
CA GLY A 160 16.37 -16.18 2.78
C GLY A 160 15.58 -16.85 1.66
N GLU A 161 15.47 -18.19 1.74
CA GLU A 161 14.82 -19.07 0.76
C GLU A 161 13.36 -18.69 0.44
N VAL A 162 12.62 -18.16 1.44
CA VAL A 162 11.22 -17.74 1.29
C VAL A 162 11.04 -16.62 0.27
N LEU A 163 11.94 -15.62 0.24
CA LEU A 163 11.84 -14.53 -0.76
C LEU A 163 12.20 -14.99 -2.17
N TYR A 164 13.07 -16.00 -2.31
CA TYR A 164 13.39 -16.56 -3.61
C TYR A 164 12.25 -17.42 -4.18
N GLU A 165 11.56 -18.20 -3.35
CA GLU A 165 10.33 -18.88 -3.77
C GLU A 165 9.23 -17.87 -4.11
N ARG A 166 9.11 -16.79 -3.32
CA ARG A 166 8.18 -15.69 -3.62
C ARG A 166 8.47 -15.02 -4.96
N TYR A 167 9.74 -14.79 -5.27
CA TYR A 167 10.15 -14.31 -6.59
C TYR A 167 9.64 -15.22 -7.71
N LYS A 168 9.88 -16.53 -7.60
CA LYS A 168 9.44 -17.49 -8.64
C LYS A 168 7.93 -17.43 -8.86
N GLU A 169 7.16 -17.33 -7.78
CA GLU A 169 5.69 -17.19 -7.85
C GLU A 169 5.27 -15.90 -8.55
N ILE A 170 5.85 -14.75 -8.18
CA ILE A 170 5.54 -13.45 -8.81
C ILE A 170 5.98 -13.45 -10.28
N ASN A 171 7.16 -13.99 -10.58
CA ASN A 171 7.70 -14.11 -11.93
C ASN A 171 6.80 -14.99 -12.82
N ALA A 172 6.26 -16.07 -12.26
CA ALA A 172 5.27 -16.92 -12.90
C ALA A 172 3.95 -16.18 -13.14
N LEU A 173 3.45 -15.43 -12.14
CA LEU A 173 2.25 -14.62 -12.28
C LEU A 173 2.39 -13.59 -13.40
N ILE A 174 3.55 -12.94 -13.53
CA ILE A 174 3.86 -12.03 -14.64
C ILE A 174 3.65 -12.74 -15.99
N GLN A 175 4.24 -13.92 -16.18
CA GLN A 175 4.08 -14.68 -17.43
C GLN A 175 2.62 -15.13 -17.66
N ILE A 176 1.94 -15.61 -16.63
CA ILE A 176 0.54 -16.06 -16.71
C ILE A 176 -0.38 -14.92 -17.13
N LEU A 177 -0.23 -13.75 -16.51
CA LEU A 177 -1.05 -12.57 -16.79
C LEU A 177 -0.76 -12.04 -18.20
N TYR A 178 0.50 -12.09 -18.64
CA TYR A 178 0.87 -11.78 -20.01
C TYR A 178 0.17 -12.69 -21.03
N THR A 179 0.25 -14.02 -20.85
CA THR A 179 -0.47 -14.98 -21.70
C THR A 179 -1.97 -14.68 -21.73
N ILE A 180 -2.59 -14.45 -20.56
CA ILE A 180 -4.03 -14.16 -20.49
C ILE A 180 -4.37 -12.94 -21.34
N VAL A 181 -3.56 -11.88 -21.28
CA VAL A 181 -3.82 -10.61 -21.99
C VAL A 181 -3.69 -10.76 -23.50
N ILE A 182 -2.72 -11.53 -23.99
CA ILE A 182 -2.41 -11.67 -25.42
C ILE A 182 -3.25 -12.74 -26.12
N GLU A 183 -3.44 -13.90 -25.49
CA GLU A 183 -4.23 -15.00 -26.07
C GLU A 183 -5.74 -14.77 -25.93
N GLY A 184 -6.15 -13.91 -24.99
CA GLY A 184 -7.55 -13.55 -24.81
C GLY A 184 -8.06 -12.58 -25.88
N LYS A 185 -8.43 -13.13 -27.05
CA LYS A 185 -9.05 -12.38 -28.16
C LYS A 185 -10.31 -11.59 -27.77
N ASP A 186 -10.91 -11.87 -26.60
CA ASP A 186 -12.06 -11.17 -26.00
C ASP A 186 -11.82 -10.86 -24.50
N ASN A 187 -10.70 -10.23 -24.15
CA ASN A 187 -10.43 -9.72 -22.79
C ASN A 187 -11.26 -8.47 -22.44
N GLU A 188 -12.53 -8.46 -22.85
CA GLU A 188 -13.51 -7.47 -22.43
C GLU A 188 -14.29 -7.96 -21.22
N VAL A 189 -14.49 -7.08 -20.25
CA VAL A 189 -15.25 -7.40 -19.05
C VAL A 189 -16.69 -7.79 -19.44
N THR A 190 -17.10 -9.02 -19.14
CA THR A 190 -18.44 -9.49 -19.48
C THR A 190 -19.50 -8.92 -18.54
N LYS A 191 -20.79 -9.04 -18.90
CA LYS A 191 -21.89 -8.64 -17.98
C LYS A 191 -21.86 -9.37 -16.64
N LYS A 192 -21.39 -10.62 -16.61
CA LYS A 192 -21.24 -11.39 -15.37
C LYS A 192 -20.07 -10.88 -14.53
N ASP A 193 -18.93 -10.62 -15.19
CA ASP A 193 -17.76 -10.03 -14.55
C ASP A 193 -18.11 -8.68 -13.91
N MET A 194 -18.86 -7.82 -14.61
CA MET A 194 -19.32 -6.52 -14.11
C MET A 194 -20.15 -6.60 -12.82
N VAL A 195 -20.92 -7.66 -12.60
CA VAL A 195 -21.68 -7.81 -11.35
C VAL A 195 -20.74 -8.03 -10.17
N ILE A 196 -19.73 -8.87 -10.35
CA ILE A 196 -18.71 -9.17 -9.34
C ILE A 196 -17.82 -7.93 -9.11
N LEU A 197 -17.33 -7.31 -10.19
CA LEU A 197 -16.51 -6.11 -10.12
C LEU A 197 -17.24 -4.93 -9.49
N LYS A 198 -18.56 -4.77 -9.71
CA LYS A 198 -19.36 -3.76 -8.99
C LYS A 198 -19.39 -4.01 -7.49
N GLY A 199 -19.36 -5.26 -7.04
CA GLY A 199 -19.22 -5.59 -5.62
C GLY A 199 -17.88 -5.06 -5.08
N PHE A 200 -16.79 -5.40 -5.75
CA PHE A 200 -15.45 -4.90 -5.40
C PHE A 200 -15.33 -3.38 -5.52
N GLU A 201 -15.90 -2.76 -6.55
CA GLU A 201 -15.91 -1.32 -6.76
C GLU A 201 -16.72 -0.62 -5.68
N ASN A 202 -17.89 -1.15 -5.31
CA ASN A 202 -18.68 -0.57 -4.22
C ASN A 202 -17.96 -0.69 -2.88
N ASP A 203 -17.30 -1.81 -2.61
CA ASP A 203 -16.48 -1.97 -1.42
C ASP A 203 -15.27 -1.02 -1.45
N PHE A 204 -14.60 -0.91 -2.60
CA PHE A 204 -13.51 0.03 -2.84
C PHE A 204 -13.98 1.47 -2.61
N LEU A 205 -15.07 1.91 -3.24
CA LEU A 205 -15.60 3.26 -3.13
C LEU A 205 -16.16 3.58 -1.74
N LYS A 206 -16.90 2.67 -1.12
CA LYS A 206 -17.38 2.82 0.27
C LYS A 206 -16.23 2.98 1.25
N ARG A 207 -15.11 2.31 0.99
CA ARG A 207 -13.89 2.39 1.82
C ARG A 207 -12.96 3.51 1.34
N GLY A 208 -13.39 4.30 0.35
CA GLY A 208 -12.57 5.31 -0.32
C GLY A 208 -11.30 4.77 -1.02
N GLY A 209 -11.14 3.46 -1.17
CA GLY A 209 -9.92 2.80 -1.66
C GLY A 209 -9.10 2.11 -0.57
N CYS A 210 -9.61 2.01 0.66
CA CYS A 210 -8.93 1.40 1.81
C CYS A 210 -9.06 -0.14 1.84
N LEU A 211 -8.00 -0.83 2.28
CA LEU A 211 -8.05 -2.25 2.67
C LEU A 211 -8.50 -2.38 4.12
N ILE A 212 -8.85 -3.59 4.54
CA ILE A 212 -9.22 -3.85 5.93
C ILE A 212 -7.96 -3.69 6.79
N TYR A 213 -7.90 -2.64 7.62
CA TYR A 213 -6.97 -2.61 8.73
C TYR A 213 -7.48 -3.54 9.81
N ASP A 214 -6.61 -4.42 10.28
CA ASP A 214 -6.87 -5.17 11.51
C ASP A 214 -6.43 -4.29 12.70
N GLY A 215 -7.15 -3.18 12.91
CA GLY A 215 -6.76 -2.16 13.90
C GLY A 215 -7.70 -0.95 13.98
N GLY A 216 -7.71 -0.31 15.16
CA GLY A 216 -8.39 0.94 15.51
C GLY A 216 -7.40 2.08 15.75
N LEU A 217 -7.89 3.19 16.32
CA LEU A 217 -7.05 4.36 16.65
C LEU A 217 -5.90 4.02 17.62
N ASN A 218 -6.13 3.08 18.54
CA ASN A 218 -5.13 2.63 19.51
C ASN A 218 -3.94 1.92 18.85
N ASN A 219 -4.08 1.51 17.59
CA ASN A 219 -3.04 0.79 16.84
C ASN A 219 -2.08 1.74 16.08
N VAL A 220 -2.27 3.07 16.15
CA VAL A 220 -1.34 4.06 15.54
C VAL A 220 0.09 3.94 16.08
N PHE A 221 0.26 3.48 17.33
CA PHE A 221 1.56 3.26 17.96
C PHE A 221 1.88 1.78 18.23
N ASP A 222 1.29 0.87 17.46
CA ASP A 222 1.46 -0.57 17.73
C ASP A 222 2.92 -1.03 17.72
N HIS A 223 3.23 -1.82 18.75
CA HIS A 223 4.33 -2.76 19.05
C HIS A 223 5.79 -2.38 18.69
N SER A 224 6.03 -1.28 17.98
CA SER A 224 7.37 -0.80 17.62
C SER A 224 7.42 0.67 17.18
N ILE A 225 6.29 1.30 16.86
CA ILE A 225 6.24 2.68 16.36
C ILE A 225 6.15 3.67 17.52
N LYS A 226 7.15 4.55 17.65
CA LYS A 226 7.10 5.63 18.64
C LYS A 226 6.58 6.92 18.01
N LYS A 227 5.74 7.67 18.75
CA LYS A 227 5.31 9.03 18.40
C LYS A 227 6.48 9.93 18.00
N ALA A 228 7.59 9.87 18.73
CA ALA A 228 8.79 10.65 18.44
C ALA A 228 9.34 10.38 17.04
N ASP A 229 9.40 9.10 16.62
CA ASP A 229 9.93 8.72 15.32
C ASP A 229 9.00 9.17 14.18
N LEU A 230 7.67 9.03 14.36
CA LEU A 230 6.67 9.56 13.43
C LEU A 230 6.84 11.06 13.20
N LYS A 231 7.02 11.84 14.28
CA LYS A 231 7.21 13.30 14.19
C LYS A 231 8.57 13.69 13.59
N GLU A 232 9.63 12.96 13.92
CA GLU A 232 10.96 13.18 13.38
C GLU A 232 10.97 12.98 11.86
N VAL A 233 10.45 11.85 11.38
CA VAL A 233 10.45 11.51 9.96
C VAL A 233 9.55 12.45 9.16
N LEU A 234 8.45 12.93 9.75
CA LEU A 234 7.54 13.88 9.10
C LEU A 234 8.28 15.19 8.80
N LYS A 235 9.04 15.70 9.78
CA LYS A 235 9.87 16.90 9.64
C LYS A 235 11.06 16.68 8.72
N ALA A 236 11.72 15.52 8.82
CA ALA A 236 12.83 15.18 7.94
C ALA A 236 12.37 15.11 6.47
N SER A 237 11.18 14.57 6.21
CA SER A 237 10.59 14.48 4.88
C SER A 237 10.33 15.85 4.25
N GLU A 238 9.95 16.85 5.04
CA GLU A 238 9.87 18.23 4.58
C GLU A 238 11.26 18.76 4.18
N ASN A 239 12.28 18.52 5.02
CA ASN A 239 13.64 18.97 4.76
C ASN A 239 14.20 18.39 3.43
N VAL A 240 13.88 17.13 3.09
CA VAL A 240 14.33 16.50 1.83
C VAL A 240 13.95 17.34 0.61
N LEU A 241 12.79 17.99 0.62
CA LEU A 241 12.26 18.74 -0.51
C LEU A 241 13.12 19.94 -0.92
N TYR A 242 14.00 20.43 -0.02
CA TYR A 242 14.84 21.60 -0.28
C TYR A 242 16.24 21.25 -0.80
N HIS A 243 16.56 19.97 -1.01
CA HIS A 243 17.92 19.55 -1.39
C HIS A 243 17.92 18.66 -2.63
N ASP A 244 18.79 19.00 -3.59
CA ASP A 244 19.17 18.07 -4.65
C ASP A 244 20.07 16.95 -4.10
N ASN A 245 19.86 15.73 -4.59
CA ASN A 245 20.66 14.56 -4.24
C ASN A 245 20.73 14.23 -2.73
N TYR A 246 19.69 14.57 -1.96
CA TYR A 246 19.63 14.32 -0.51
C TYR A 246 19.97 12.86 -0.14
N TRP A 247 19.46 11.90 -0.91
CA TRP A 247 19.60 10.48 -0.61
C TRP A 247 21.02 9.96 -0.82
N GLY A 248 21.81 10.61 -1.67
CA GLY A 248 23.23 10.30 -1.84
C GLY A 248 24.05 10.48 -0.55
N TRP A 249 23.56 11.30 0.40
CA TRP A 249 24.24 11.59 1.68
C TRP A 249 23.58 10.89 2.88
N ASN A 250 22.27 10.63 2.83
CA ASN A 250 21.50 10.13 3.98
C ASN A 250 21.12 8.64 3.91
N SER A 251 21.35 7.97 2.76
CA SER A 251 21.43 6.51 2.57
C SER A 251 20.30 5.59 3.10
N ASN A 252 19.14 6.11 3.49
CA ASN A 252 18.01 5.31 3.99
C ASN A 252 16.63 5.86 3.53
N PRO A 253 16.33 5.84 2.22
CA PRO A 253 14.99 6.17 1.71
C PRO A 253 13.91 5.19 2.17
N GLY A 254 14.27 3.93 2.50
CA GLY A 254 13.32 2.91 2.98
C GLY A 254 12.60 3.32 4.27
N LYS A 255 13.30 3.94 5.23
CA LYS A 255 12.69 4.50 6.46
C LYS A 255 11.55 5.44 6.13
N VAL A 256 11.76 6.36 5.18
CA VAL A 256 10.72 7.32 4.81
C VAL A 256 9.51 6.63 4.22
N ILE A 257 9.69 5.71 3.29
CA ILE A 257 8.58 4.95 2.68
C ILE A 257 7.74 4.26 3.75
N TYR A 258 8.39 3.60 4.72
CA TYR A 258 7.71 2.95 5.83
C TYR A 258 6.82 3.93 6.60
N TYR A 259 7.33 5.11 7.00
CA TYR A 259 6.54 6.09 7.74
C TYR A 259 5.46 6.77 6.89
N PHE A 260 5.64 6.91 5.57
CA PHE A 260 4.56 7.38 4.69
C PHE A 260 3.36 6.42 4.68
N GLN A 261 3.59 5.10 4.76
CA GLN A 261 2.49 4.14 4.96
C GLN A 261 1.80 4.33 6.32
N GLN A 262 2.57 4.65 7.37
CA GLN A 262 2.01 4.93 8.70
C GLN A 262 1.21 6.24 8.75
N TYR A 263 1.65 7.28 8.03
CA TYR A 263 0.87 8.53 7.90
C TYR A 263 -0.44 8.29 7.16
N LEU A 264 -0.42 7.46 6.12
CA LEU A 264 -1.62 7.11 5.39
C LEU A 264 -2.58 6.29 6.26
N PHE A 265 -2.07 5.31 7.01
CA PHE A 265 -2.85 4.57 8.01
C PHE A 265 -3.50 5.52 9.03
N THR A 266 -2.71 6.42 9.62
CA THR A 266 -3.18 7.40 10.61
C THR A 266 -4.31 8.26 10.02
N LEU A 267 -4.11 8.80 8.82
CA LEU A 267 -5.12 9.62 8.13
C LEU A 267 -6.43 8.84 7.93
N GLU A 268 -6.34 7.60 7.47
CA GLU A 268 -7.52 6.80 7.13
C GLU A 268 -8.25 6.27 8.36
N ILE A 269 -7.55 5.87 9.42
CA ILE A 269 -8.19 5.35 10.63
C ILE A 269 -8.98 6.46 11.34
N PHE A 270 -8.47 7.70 11.35
CA PHE A 270 -9.21 8.86 11.84
C PHE A 270 -10.43 9.17 10.99
N TRP A 271 -10.32 9.06 9.66
CA TRP A 271 -11.46 9.23 8.77
C TRP A 271 -12.56 8.19 9.00
N LEU A 272 -12.20 6.92 9.17
CA LEU A 272 -13.13 5.83 9.46
C LEU A 272 -13.89 6.04 10.78
N HIS A 273 -13.23 6.59 11.80
CA HIS A 273 -13.89 6.94 13.06
C HIS A 273 -14.77 8.17 12.91
N TRP A 274 -14.28 9.20 12.20
CA TRP A 274 -15.05 10.40 11.89
C TRP A 274 -16.35 10.07 11.14
N GLU A 275 -16.34 9.18 10.15
CA GLU A 275 -17.56 8.76 9.44
C GLU A 275 -18.66 8.21 10.35
N LYS A 276 -18.29 7.61 11.50
CA LYS A 276 -19.26 7.08 12.46
C LYS A 276 -19.88 8.16 13.35
N VAL A 277 -19.19 9.28 13.55
CA VAL A 277 -19.57 10.31 14.53
C VAL A 277 -19.93 11.66 13.90
N ASN A 278 -19.66 11.86 12.60
CA ASN A 278 -19.82 13.17 11.94
C ASN A 278 -21.26 13.69 11.86
N ALA A 279 -22.25 12.82 11.99
CA ALA A 279 -23.66 13.18 12.00
C ALA A 279 -24.15 13.65 13.38
N ASP A 280 -23.38 13.39 14.44
CA ASP A 280 -23.74 13.69 15.82
C ASP A 280 -23.06 14.97 16.30
N SER A 281 -23.83 16.06 16.32
CA SER A 281 -23.33 17.35 16.78
C SER A 281 -22.93 17.38 18.26
N GLU A 282 -23.48 16.49 19.09
CA GLU A 282 -23.11 16.40 20.51
C GLU A 282 -21.72 15.78 20.63
N ILE A 283 -21.46 14.68 19.91
CA ILE A 283 -20.13 14.03 19.87
C ILE A 283 -19.07 14.98 19.29
N LEU A 284 -19.38 15.67 18.19
CA LEU A 284 -18.43 16.61 17.58
C LEU A 284 -18.03 17.76 18.52
N ASN A 285 -18.94 18.21 19.38
CA ASN A 285 -18.71 19.32 20.29
C ASN A 285 -18.22 18.90 21.68
N LEU A 286 -18.09 17.59 21.92
CA LEU A 286 -17.67 17.03 23.19
C LEU A 286 -16.25 17.45 23.50
N ALA A 287 -16.06 17.98 24.71
CA ALA A 287 -14.74 18.32 25.19
C ALA A 287 -14.03 17.05 25.68
N TRP A 288 -12.78 16.85 25.25
CA TRP A 288 -11.96 15.76 25.78
C TRP A 288 -11.36 16.21 27.11
N ASP A 289 -11.46 15.36 28.14
CA ASP A 289 -10.89 15.65 29.45
C ASP A 289 -9.39 15.32 29.42
N ILE A 290 -8.62 16.21 28.80
CA ILE A 290 -7.17 16.03 28.61
C ILE A 290 -6.43 16.64 29.81
N PRO A 291 -5.67 15.82 30.58
CA PRO A 291 -4.77 16.30 31.62
C PRO A 291 -3.90 17.48 31.18
N THR A 292 -3.71 18.44 32.10
CA THR A 292 -2.95 19.67 31.80
C THR A 292 -1.49 19.38 31.38
N GLU A 293 -0.88 18.33 31.92
CA GLU A 293 0.49 17.92 31.57
C GLU A 293 0.56 17.49 30.10
N GLU A 294 -0.31 16.59 29.66
CA GLU A 294 -0.43 16.12 28.27
C GLU A 294 -0.80 17.27 27.33
N ALA A 295 -1.75 18.13 27.72
CA ALA A 295 -2.14 19.30 26.94
C ALA A 295 -0.98 20.28 26.69
N ASN A 296 -0.01 20.37 27.60
CA ASN A 296 1.17 21.23 27.45
C ASN A 296 2.23 20.62 26.51
N GLU A 297 2.17 19.32 26.23
CA GLU A 297 3.07 18.63 25.30
C GLU A 297 2.60 18.68 23.84
N LEU A 298 1.32 18.98 23.61
CA LEU A 298 0.71 19.15 22.29
C LEU A 298 1.13 20.50 21.68
N ARG A 299 2.20 20.50 20.90
CA ARG A 299 2.80 21.73 20.33
C ARG A 299 2.26 22.06 18.95
N ALA A 300 1.69 21.09 18.23
CA ALA A 300 1.23 21.26 16.86
C ALA A 300 -0.23 21.68 16.76
N VAL A 301 -1.00 21.50 17.84
CA VAL A 301 -2.44 21.78 17.88
C VAL A 301 -2.70 23.06 18.68
N SER A 302 -3.61 23.91 18.19
CA SER A 302 -4.01 25.08 18.97
C SER A 302 -4.76 24.64 20.23
N LYS A 303 -4.65 25.38 21.33
CA LYS A 303 -5.37 25.05 22.57
C LYS A 303 -6.89 24.95 22.36
N GLU A 304 -7.44 25.72 21.42
CA GLU A 304 -8.86 25.66 21.07
C GLU A 304 -9.20 24.36 20.36
N ASP A 305 -8.35 23.89 19.44
CA ASP A 305 -8.56 22.64 18.69
C ASP A 305 -8.38 21.39 19.56
N ILE A 306 -7.47 21.45 20.56
CA ILE A 306 -7.26 20.38 21.56
C ILE A 306 -8.51 20.17 22.42
N THR A 307 -9.24 21.23 22.75
CA THR A 307 -10.42 21.09 23.62
C THR A 307 -11.57 20.36 22.95
N LYS A 308 -11.67 20.39 21.61
CA LYS A 308 -12.73 19.71 20.84
C LYS A 308 -12.15 19.02 19.60
N PRO A 309 -11.39 17.94 19.76
CA PRO A 309 -10.64 17.33 18.66
C PRO A 309 -11.53 16.85 17.51
N TRP A 310 -12.72 16.29 17.81
CA TRP A 310 -13.66 15.85 16.78
C TRP A 310 -14.20 17.00 15.93
N LYS A 311 -14.40 18.18 16.51
CA LYS A 311 -14.78 19.38 15.75
C LYS A 311 -13.67 19.77 14.78
N TYR A 312 -12.42 19.80 15.23
CA TYR A 312 -11.28 20.10 14.36
C TYR A 312 -11.17 19.07 13.21
N ILE A 313 -11.25 17.78 13.51
CA ILE A 313 -11.22 16.71 12.51
C ILE A 313 -12.37 16.86 11.51
N ASN A 314 -13.58 17.17 12.00
CA ASN A 314 -14.73 17.42 11.16
C ASN A 314 -14.52 18.59 10.20
N ASP A 315 -14.02 19.72 10.69
CA ASP A 315 -13.75 20.89 9.86
C ASP A 315 -12.72 20.57 8.75
N LYS A 316 -11.72 19.73 9.04
CA LYS A 316 -10.72 19.28 8.05
C LYS A 316 -11.31 18.34 6.98
N PHE A 317 -12.05 17.30 7.38
CA PHE A 317 -12.61 16.32 6.43
C PHE A 317 -13.81 16.83 5.64
N THR A 318 -14.56 17.80 6.18
CA THR A 318 -15.64 18.48 5.43
C THR A 318 -15.11 19.47 4.41
N THR A 319 -13.98 20.14 4.69
CA THR A 319 -13.37 21.11 3.77
C THR A 319 -12.60 20.41 2.65
N VAL A 320 -11.87 19.34 2.96
CA VAL A 320 -11.02 18.63 2.00
C VAL A 320 -11.36 17.13 2.01
N PRO A 321 -11.88 16.58 0.90
CA PRO A 321 -12.18 15.16 0.79
C PRO A 321 -10.96 14.27 1.04
N LEU A 322 -11.15 13.10 1.64
CA LEU A 322 -10.08 12.13 1.91
C LEU A 322 -9.25 11.79 0.65
N ALA A 323 -9.88 11.68 -0.51
CA ALA A 323 -9.19 11.42 -1.78
C ALA A 323 -8.12 12.48 -2.11
N ILE A 324 -8.37 13.74 -1.77
CA ILE A 324 -7.40 14.82 -1.97
C ILE A 324 -6.25 14.70 -0.97
N TRP A 325 -6.54 14.42 0.31
CA TRP A 325 -5.48 14.20 1.30
C TRP A 325 -4.56 13.04 0.93
N ARG A 326 -5.13 11.92 0.47
CA ARG A 326 -4.37 10.76 -0.04
C ARG A 326 -3.50 11.12 -1.23
N ASN A 327 -4.03 11.87 -2.18
CA ASN A 327 -3.28 12.30 -3.35
C ASN A 327 -2.12 13.23 -2.96
N ASN A 328 -2.36 14.19 -2.07
CA ASN A 328 -1.31 15.09 -1.57
C ASN A 328 -0.22 14.31 -0.83
N LEU A 329 -0.57 13.29 -0.04
CA LEU A 329 0.40 12.45 0.66
C LEU A 329 1.25 11.63 -0.31
N ARG A 330 0.61 11.07 -1.35
CA ARG A 330 1.29 10.35 -2.44
C ARG A 330 2.24 11.25 -3.22
N GLU A 331 1.80 12.45 -3.58
CA GLU A 331 2.63 13.43 -4.28
C GLU A 331 3.82 13.87 -3.41
N TRP A 332 3.61 14.04 -2.10
CA TRP A 332 4.67 14.33 -1.16
C TRP A 332 5.69 13.19 -1.07
N GLU A 333 5.22 11.95 -0.94
CA GLU A 333 6.09 10.77 -0.93
C GLU A 333 6.94 10.69 -2.21
N GLU A 334 6.33 10.86 -3.38
CA GLU A 334 7.06 10.84 -4.65
C GLU A 334 8.06 11.98 -4.76
N ALA A 335 7.70 13.18 -4.31
CA ALA A 335 8.58 14.34 -4.29
C ALA A 335 9.82 14.09 -3.41
N VAL A 336 9.62 13.54 -2.21
CA VAL A 336 10.69 13.17 -1.28
C VAL A 336 11.62 12.12 -1.88
N LEU A 337 11.08 11.12 -2.58
CA LEU A 337 11.86 10.06 -3.22
C LEU A 337 12.53 10.48 -4.54
N SER A 338 12.15 11.63 -5.11
CA SER A 338 12.59 12.08 -6.43
C SER A 338 14.09 12.44 -6.51
N ASN A 339 14.72 12.63 -5.34
CA ASN A 339 16.12 13.04 -5.20
C ASN A 339 16.45 14.39 -5.87
N LYS A 340 15.44 15.26 -6.03
CA LYS A 340 15.53 16.60 -6.60
C LYS A 340 14.88 17.62 -5.68
N GLU A 341 15.37 18.85 -5.75
CA GLU A 341 14.72 20.00 -5.13
C GLU A 341 13.30 20.17 -5.68
N TYR A 342 12.34 20.29 -4.76
CA TYR A 342 10.93 20.44 -5.10
C TYR A 342 10.60 21.90 -5.35
N LYS A 343 9.94 22.17 -6.49
CA LYS A 343 9.48 23.51 -6.84
C LYS A 343 8.11 23.80 -6.24
N PHE A 344 8.11 24.46 -5.08
CA PHE A 344 6.90 24.91 -4.43
C PHE A 344 6.15 25.93 -5.31
N SER A 345 4.83 25.80 -5.35
CA SER A 345 3.94 26.76 -6.00
C SER A 345 2.83 27.18 -5.03
N LYS A 346 2.11 28.27 -5.34
CA LYS A 346 0.97 28.69 -4.50
C LYS A 346 -0.12 27.63 -4.35
N SER A 347 -0.19 26.66 -5.27
CA SER A 347 -1.16 25.56 -5.27
C SER A 347 -0.59 24.22 -4.79
N THR A 348 0.72 24.11 -4.60
CA THR A 348 1.39 22.88 -4.16
C THR A 348 2.39 23.20 -3.05
N ASP A 349 1.86 23.14 -1.82
CA ASP A 349 2.60 23.14 -0.57
C ASP A 349 2.02 22.03 0.31
N PHE A 350 2.88 21.16 0.83
CA PHE A 350 2.49 20.03 1.69
C PHE A 350 2.27 20.44 3.15
N LYS A 351 2.53 21.70 3.52
CA LYS A 351 2.46 22.20 4.90
C LYS A 351 1.10 22.01 5.57
N SER A 352 0.00 22.17 4.83
CA SER A 352 -1.35 21.95 5.37
C SER A 352 -1.58 20.49 5.75
N LEU A 353 -1.16 19.56 4.87
CA LEU A 353 -1.21 18.12 5.13
C LEU A 353 -0.28 17.74 6.28
N GLN A 354 0.96 18.25 6.29
CA GLN A 354 1.93 18.01 7.35
C GLN A 354 1.40 18.46 8.72
N THR A 355 0.84 19.67 8.81
CA THR A 355 0.24 20.17 10.06
C THR A 355 -0.93 19.30 10.50
N PHE A 356 -1.76 18.87 9.54
CA PHE A 356 -2.89 18.00 9.83
C PHE A 356 -2.42 16.63 10.34
N LEU A 357 -1.44 15.99 9.69
CA LEU A 357 -0.86 14.72 10.14
C LEU A 357 -0.18 14.85 11.50
N GLU A 358 0.59 15.92 11.75
CA GLU A 358 1.21 16.16 13.06
C GLU A 358 0.13 16.29 14.15
N THR A 359 -1.00 16.94 13.83
CA THR A 359 -2.17 17.00 14.71
C THR A 359 -2.76 15.61 14.97
N LEU A 360 -3.00 14.81 13.93
CA LEU A 360 -3.57 13.46 14.10
C LEU A 360 -2.67 12.55 14.93
N ILE A 361 -1.35 12.62 14.74
CA ILE A 361 -0.36 11.90 15.55
C ILE A 361 -0.42 12.36 17.02
N GLU A 362 -0.56 13.66 17.25
CA GLU A 362 -0.74 14.20 18.61
C GLU A 362 -2.05 13.74 19.26
N LEU A 363 -3.14 13.67 18.51
CA LEU A 363 -4.44 13.21 18.99
C LEU A 363 -4.52 11.69 19.20
N ALA A 364 -3.80 10.91 18.40
CA ALA A 364 -3.72 9.46 18.57
C ALA A 364 -3.11 9.05 19.91
N ASP A 365 -2.29 9.91 20.50
CA ASP A 365 -1.66 9.70 21.82
C ASP A 365 -2.62 9.96 22.97
N LEU A 366 -3.76 10.59 22.67
CA LEU A 366 -4.80 10.93 23.63
C LEU A 366 -5.98 9.97 23.52
N THR A 367 -5.80 8.79 22.89
CA THR A 367 -6.89 7.82 22.70
C THR A 367 -7.54 7.35 24.00
N ASP A 368 -6.77 7.31 25.08
CA ASP A 368 -7.27 6.97 26.41
C ASP A 368 -8.11 8.09 27.04
N CYS A 369 -7.98 9.32 26.55
CA CYS A 369 -8.83 10.46 26.90
C CYS A 369 -10.08 10.53 26.02
N PHE A 370 -10.27 9.60 25.08
CA PHE A 370 -11.49 9.57 24.29
C PHE A 370 -12.65 9.36 25.26
N PRO A 371 -13.66 10.22 25.23
CA PRO A 371 -14.92 9.90 25.87
C PRO A 371 -15.36 8.56 25.29
N GLU A 372 -15.51 7.54 26.13
CA GLU A 372 -16.08 6.27 25.68
C GLU A 372 -17.37 6.62 24.95
N LEU A 373 -17.43 6.28 23.66
CA LEU A 373 -18.66 6.37 22.89
C LEU A 373 -19.57 5.28 23.47
N GLU A 374 -20.11 5.52 24.67
CA GLU A 374 -21.08 4.65 25.31
C GLU A 374 -22.30 4.58 24.39
N LYS A 375 -22.32 3.55 23.55
CA LYS A 375 -23.43 3.14 22.68
C LYS A 375 -23.78 4.15 21.57
N VAL A 376 -23.08 4.05 20.45
CA VAL A 376 -23.66 4.29 19.12
C VAL A 376 -23.74 2.97 18.37
#